data_AF-A0A1G8H6R7-F1
#
_entry.id   AF-A0A1G8H6R7-F1
#
_cell.length_a   1.000
_cell.length_b   1.000
_cell.length_c   1.000
_cell.angle_alpha   90.00
_cell.angle_beta   90.00
_cell.angle_gamma   90.00
#
_symmetry.space_group_name_H-M   'P 1'
#
loop_
_entity.id
_entity.type
_entity.pdbx_description
1 polymer ?
#
loop_
_entity_poly.entity_id
_entity_poly.type
_entity_poly.pdbx_seq_one_letter_code
_entity_poly.pdbx_strand_id
1 'polypeptide(L)'
;MSAPVSSIRNLGPAFEAQCARAGIHSAEELRALGPDEAYGRMLAAGVRPHFIGYYVLVMALQGRPWNDCKGDEKKALRARFDALKASRHDKGRARLDAALAEIGVIERRR
;
A
#
# COMPACT_ATOMS: atom_id res chain seq x y z
N MET A 1 -1.73 25.27 -4.90
CA MET A 1 -1.11 24.55 -3.77
C MET A 1 -1.79 23.21 -3.66
N SER A 2 -1.04 22.11 -3.70
CA SER A 2 -1.60 20.77 -3.49
C SER A 2 -1.81 20.52 -2.00
N ALA A 3 -2.92 19.89 -1.63
CA ALA A 3 -3.19 19.59 -0.23
C ALA A 3 -2.33 18.41 0.26
N PRO A 4 -1.86 18.44 1.52
CA PRO A 4 -1.11 17.33 2.09
C PRO A 4 -2.00 16.09 2.24
N VAL A 5 -1.44 14.87 2.20
CA VAL A 5 -2.21 13.62 2.36
C VAL A 5 -2.96 13.59 3.69
N SER A 6 -2.36 14.13 4.74
CA SER A 6 -2.94 14.26 6.07
C SER A 6 -4.18 15.18 6.15
N SER A 7 -4.50 15.93 5.09
CA SER A 7 -5.74 16.69 5.00
C SER A 7 -6.96 15.81 4.70
N ILE A 8 -6.75 14.57 4.25
CA ILE A 8 -7.83 13.62 4.01
C ILE A 8 -8.26 13.01 5.35
N ARG A 9 -9.57 13.04 5.63
CA ARG A 9 -10.15 12.40 6.82
C ARG A 9 -9.61 10.98 7.00
N ASN A 10 -9.32 10.62 8.25
CA ASN A 10 -8.74 9.34 8.69
C ASN A 10 -7.24 9.15 8.38
N LEU A 11 -6.61 10.01 7.57
CA LEU A 11 -5.18 9.91 7.26
C LEU A 11 -4.41 10.93 8.10
N GLY A 12 -3.53 10.44 8.97
CA GLY A 12 -2.68 11.29 9.81
C GLY A 12 -1.26 11.47 9.26
N PRO A 13 -0.42 12.27 9.93
CA PRO A 13 0.97 12.53 9.52
C PRO A 13 1.83 11.27 9.36
N ALA A 14 1.56 10.23 10.15
CA ALA A 14 2.27 8.95 10.02
C ALA A 14 1.96 8.24 8.68
N PHE A 15 0.72 8.33 8.21
CA PHE A 15 0.33 7.76 6.91
C PHE A 15 0.91 8.61 5.77
N GLU A 16 0.87 9.94 5.91
CA GLU A 16 1.51 10.85 4.96
C GLU A 16 3.01 10.57 4.79
N ALA A 17 3.75 10.37 5.88
CA ALA A 17 5.16 10.01 5.80
C ALA A 17 5.40 8.69 5.03
N GLN A 18 4.50 7.72 5.19
CA GLN A 18 4.56 6.47 4.42
C GLN A 18 4.23 6.68 2.94
N CYS A 19 3.26 7.54 2.63
CA CYS A 19 2.97 7.97 1.26
C CYS A 19 4.17 8.69 0.63
N ALA A 20 4.81 9.60 1.35
CA ALA A 20 5.98 10.33 0.85
C ALA A 20 7.15 9.37 0.55
N ARG A 21 7.39 8.36 1.40
CA ARG A 21 8.36 7.28 1.12
C ARG A 21 8.00 6.46 -0.13
N ALA A 22 6.73 6.41 -0.48
CA ALA A 22 6.21 5.76 -1.67
C ALA A 22 6.12 6.68 -2.90
N GLY A 23 6.63 7.91 -2.80
CA GLY A 23 6.61 8.91 -3.87
C GLY A 23 5.25 9.56 -4.09
N ILE A 24 4.34 9.50 -3.11
CA ILE A 24 3.01 10.12 -3.15
C ILE A 24 3.04 11.35 -2.25
N HIS A 25 2.95 12.53 -2.85
CA HIS A 25 3.25 13.80 -2.17
C HIS A 25 2.02 14.69 -1.97
N SER A 26 0.85 14.30 -2.47
CA SER A 26 -0.37 15.12 -2.37
C SER A 26 -1.65 14.31 -2.23
N ALA A 27 -2.68 14.95 -1.68
CA ALA A 27 -4.02 14.39 -1.59
C ALA A 27 -4.67 14.19 -2.97
N GLU A 28 -4.38 15.06 -3.93
CA GLU A 28 -4.85 14.94 -5.31
C GLU A 28 -4.22 13.73 -6.01
N GLU A 29 -2.91 13.55 -5.88
CA GLU A 29 -2.20 12.37 -6.40
C GLU A 29 -2.72 11.09 -5.77
N LEU A 30 -2.90 11.07 -4.44
CA LEU A 30 -3.42 9.90 -3.74
C LEU A 30 -4.84 9.52 -4.23
N ARG A 31 -5.69 10.52 -4.50
CA ARG A 31 -7.03 10.29 -5.09
C ARG A 31 -6.94 9.77 -6.52
N ALA A 32 -6.04 10.34 -7.34
CA ALA A 32 -5.86 9.93 -8.73
C ALA A 32 -5.37 8.48 -8.86
N LEU A 33 -4.47 8.04 -7.97
CA LEU A 33 -3.99 6.66 -7.93
C LEU A 33 -5.07 5.68 -7.43
N GLY A 34 -5.89 6.11 -6.49
CA GLY A 34 -6.81 5.24 -5.79
C GLY A 34 -6.12 4.32 -4.76
N PRO A 35 -6.90 3.55 -3.98
CA PRO A 35 -6.40 2.87 -2.79
C PRO A 35 -5.43 1.72 -3.12
N ASP A 36 -5.71 0.93 -4.16
CA ASP A 36 -4.94 -0.29 -4.45
C ASP A 36 -3.55 0.02 -4.98
N GLU A 37 -3.44 0.95 -5.93
CA GLU A 37 -2.15 1.37 -6.50
C GLU A 37 -1.33 2.14 -5.46
N ALA A 38 -1.94 3.08 -4.74
CA ALA A 38 -1.24 3.83 -3.69
C ALA A 38 -0.68 2.91 -2.60
N TYR A 39 -1.51 1.99 -2.09
CA TYR A 39 -1.05 1.04 -1.07
C TYR A 39 -0.02 0.06 -1.65
N GLY A 40 -0.16 -0.34 -2.92
CA GLY A 40 0.83 -1.13 -3.64
C GLY A 40 2.21 -0.46 -3.70
N ARG A 41 2.26 0.86 -3.94
CA ARG A 41 3.51 1.65 -3.88
C ARG A 41 4.07 1.72 -2.46
N MET A 42 3.22 1.89 -1.45
CA MET A 42 3.64 1.86 -0.04
C MET A 42 4.27 0.53 0.34
N LEU A 43 3.69 -0.59 -0.09
CA LEU A 43 4.27 -1.93 0.12
C LEU A 43 5.63 -2.06 -0.58
N ALA A 44 5.75 -1.58 -1.82
CA ALA A 44 7.02 -1.60 -2.56
C ALA A 44 8.10 -0.72 -1.90
N ALA A 45 7.70 0.37 -1.23
CA ALA A 45 8.55 1.21 -0.40
C ALA A 45 8.85 0.61 0.99
N GLY A 46 8.46 -0.64 1.25
CA GLY A 46 8.78 -1.35 2.48
C GLY A 46 7.87 -1.04 3.67
N VAL A 47 6.69 -0.46 3.45
CA VAL A 47 5.66 -0.38 4.50
C VAL A 47 5.19 -1.80 4.84
N ARG A 48 5.16 -2.14 6.13
CA ARG A 48 4.69 -3.46 6.58
C ARG A 48 3.20 -3.62 6.21
N PRO A 49 2.79 -4.72 5.57
CA PRO A 49 1.39 -4.95 5.21
C PRO A 49 0.49 -4.92 6.46
N HIS A 50 -0.50 -4.04 6.46
CA HIS A 50 -1.45 -3.91 7.56
C HIS A 50 -2.85 -3.62 7.05
N PHE A 51 -3.75 -4.59 7.21
CA PHE A 51 -5.10 -4.53 6.64
C PHE A 51 -5.90 -3.32 7.11
N ILE A 52 -5.78 -2.92 8.39
CA ILE A 52 -6.49 -1.72 8.88
C ILE A 52 -6.02 -0.48 8.13
N GLY A 53 -4.71 -0.35 7.87
CA GLY A 53 -4.19 0.78 7.10
C GLY A 53 -4.73 0.81 5.68
N TYR A 54 -4.87 -0.35 5.04
CA TYR A 54 -5.45 -0.46 3.70
C TYR A 54 -6.92 -0.05 3.65
N TYR A 55 -7.80 -0.63 4.48
CA TYR A 55 -9.22 -0.26 4.38
C TYR A 55 -9.49 1.16 4.88
N VAL A 56 -8.70 1.69 5.83
CA VAL A 56 -8.78 3.10 6.24
C VAL A 56 -8.51 4.01 5.04
N LEU A 57 -7.52 3.70 4.20
CA LEU A 57 -7.27 4.42 2.95
C LEU A 57 -8.49 4.36 2.01
N VAL A 58 -9.11 3.18 1.84
CA VAL A 58 -10.32 3.04 1.03
C VAL A 58 -11.45 3.94 1.55
N MET A 59 -11.72 3.90 2.86
CA MET A 59 -12.78 4.73 3.48
C MET A 59 -12.45 6.23 3.37
N ALA A 60 -11.18 6.60 3.56
CA ALA A 60 -10.70 7.97 3.44
C ALA A 60 -10.94 8.54 2.03
N LEU A 61 -10.64 7.76 0.98
CA LEU A 61 -10.87 8.17 -0.41
C LEU A 61 -12.35 8.24 -0.79
N GLN A 62 -13.22 7.51 -0.08
CA GLN A 62 -14.67 7.61 -0.19
C GLN A 62 -15.26 8.75 0.66
N GLY A 63 -14.47 9.41 1.51
CA GLY A 63 -14.94 10.45 2.43
C GLY A 63 -15.72 9.93 3.64
N ARG A 64 -15.71 8.62 3.89
CA ARG A 64 -16.47 7.95 4.96
C ARG A 64 -15.65 7.82 6.27
N PRO A 65 -16.31 7.73 7.43
CA PRO A 65 -15.67 7.30 8.66
C PRO A 65 -15.06 5.91 8.50
N TRP A 66 -13.85 5.68 9.05
CA TRP A 66 -13.20 4.38 8.89
C TRP A 66 -13.97 3.21 9.52
N ASN A 67 -14.72 3.47 10.58
CA ASN A 67 -15.51 2.47 11.31
C ASN A 67 -16.82 2.07 10.58
N ASP A 68 -17.10 2.66 9.42
CA ASP A 68 -18.26 2.33 8.59
C ASP A 68 -18.04 1.05 7.76
N CYS A 69 -16.79 0.61 7.58
CA CYS A 69 -16.46 -0.64 6.89
C CYS A 69 -16.90 -1.87 7.71
N LYS A 70 -18.00 -2.53 7.28
CA LYS A 70 -18.65 -3.62 8.02
C LYS A 70 -19.06 -4.78 7.11
N GLY A 71 -19.37 -5.92 7.73
CA GLY A 71 -19.98 -7.08 7.07
C GLY A 71 -19.21 -7.55 5.84
N ASP A 72 -19.92 -7.70 4.71
CA ASP A 72 -19.37 -8.25 3.48
C ASP A 72 -18.39 -7.30 2.77
N GLU A 73 -18.53 -5.97 2.95
CA GLU A 73 -17.56 -5.00 2.43
C GLU A 73 -16.17 -5.25 3.03
N LYS A 74 -16.11 -5.48 4.35
CA LYS A 74 -14.86 -5.78 5.05
C LYS A 74 -14.24 -7.09 4.56
N LYS A 75 -15.06 -8.12 4.25
CA LYS A 75 -14.59 -9.39 3.68
C LYS A 75 -14.03 -9.19 2.27
N ALA A 76 -14.71 -8.43 1.42
CA ALA A 76 -14.25 -8.12 0.07
C ALA A 76 -12.92 -7.35 0.10
N LEU A 77 -12.79 -6.36 0.99
CA LEU A 77 -11.53 -5.63 1.17
C LEU A 77 -10.40 -6.52 1.69
N ARG A 78 -10.71 -7.50 2.56
CA ARG A 78 -9.73 -8.49 3.00
C ARG A 78 -9.17 -9.28 1.83
N ALA A 79 -10.04 -9.81 0.98
CA ALA A 79 -9.62 -10.56 -0.21
C ALA A 79 -8.76 -9.69 -1.16
N ARG A 80 -9.15 -8.44 -1.40
CA ARG A 80 -8.36 -7.49 -2.20
C ARG A 80 -7.00 -7.21 -1.60
N PHE A 81 -6.92 -6.98 -0.29
CA PHE A 81 -5.66 -6.76 0.42
C PHE A 81 -4.72 -7.97 0.34
N ASP A 82 -5.26 -9.19 0.52
CA ASP A 82 -4.46 -10.41 0.48
C ASP A 82 -3.89 -10.65 -0.93
N ALA A 83 -4.68 -10.38 -1.98
CA ALA A 83 -4.21 -10.41 -3.37
C ALA A 83 -3.12 -9.35 -3.64
N LEU A 84 -3.31 -8.12 -3.14
CA LEU A 84 -2.33 -7.04 -3.28
C LEU A 84 -0.99 -7.42 -2.62
N LYS A 85 -1.04 -7.94 -1.39
CA LYS A 85 0.13 -8.42 -0.64
C LYS A 85 0.86 -9.53 -1.43
N ALA A 86 0.12 -10.53 -1.94
CA ALA A 86 0.70 -11.63 -2.69
C ALA A 86 1.45 -11.13 -3.94
N SER A 87 0.81 -10.26 -4.73
CA SER A 87 1.40 -9.74 -5.98
C SER A 87 2.69 -8.93 -5.79
N ARG A 88 2.90 -8.33 -4.61
CA ARG A 88 4.05 -7.47 -4.32
C ARG A 88 5.17 -8.18 -3.56
N HIS A 89 4.84 -9.25 -2.83
CA HIS A 89 5.85 -10.11 -2.20
C HIS A 89 6.74 -10.81 -3.24
N ASP A 90 6.19 -11.11 -4.42
CA ASP A 90 6.93 -11.74 -5.51
C ASP A 90 7.98 -10.82 -6.13
N LYS A 91 7.73 -9.50 -6.22
CA LYS A 91 8.74 -8.53 -6.69
C LYS A 91 9.88 -8.34 -5.69
N GLY A 92 9.56 -8.36 -4.38
CA GLY A 92 10.56 -8.30 -3.32
C GLY A 92 11.45 -9.54 -3.28
N ARG A 93 10.86 -10.73 -3.44
CA ARG A 93 11.63 -11.98 -3.60
C ARG A 93 12.47 -11.99 -4.87
N ALA A 94 11.91 -11.63 -6.02
CA ALA A 94 12.66 -11.64 -7.27
C ALA A 94 13.92 -10.75 -7.23
N ARG A 95 13.86 -9.59 -6.56
CA ARG A 95 15.03 -8.73 -6.38
C ARG A 95 16.03 -9.31 -5.37
N LEU A 96 15.55 -9.88 -4.28
CA LEU A 96 16.41 -10.54 -3.29
C LEU A 96 17.09 -11.77 -3.90
N ASP A 97 16.35 -12.60 -4.63
CA ASP A 97 16.86 -13.76 -5.34
C ASP A 97 17.88 -13.35 -6.40
N ALA A 98 17.62 -12.29 -7.19
CA ALA A 98 18.60 -11.77 -8.14
C ALA A 98 19.90 -11.32 -7.45
N ALA A 99 19.80 -10.62 -6.32
CA ALA A 99 20.96 -10.19 -5.54
C ALA A 99 21.70 -11.39 -4.90
N LEU A 100 20.98 -12.39 -4.39
CA LEU A 100 21.57 -13.61 -3.84
C LEU A 100 22.24 -14.47 -4.92
N ALA A 101 21.68 -14.49 -6.14
CA ALA A 101 22.28 -15.16 -7.30
C ALA A 101 23.53 -14.44 -7.81
N GLU A 102 23.61 -13.11 -7.64
CA GLU A 102 24.81 -12.32 -7.93
C GLU A 102 25.94 -12.58 -6.93
N ILE A 103 25.60 -12.75 -5.64
CA ILE A 103 26.56 -13.10 -4.58
C ILE A 103 26.89 -14.62 -4.60
N GLY A 104 26.17 -15.42 -5.39
CA GLY A 104 26.43 -16.86 -5.58
C GLY A 104 25.92 -17.77 -4.47
N VAL A 105 25.01 -17.28 -3.62
CA VAL A 105 24.48 -18.02 -2.45
C VAL A 105 23.27 -18.88 -2.80
N ILE A 106 22.75 -18.77 -4.03
CA ILE A 106 21.69 -19.63 -4.58
C ILE A 106 22.08 -20.13 -5.97
N GLU A 107 21.66 -21.35 -6.29
CA GLU A 107 21.97 -22.01 -7.55
C GLU A 107 21.30 -21.26 -8.72
N ARG A 108 22.09 -20.78 -9.69
CA ARG A 108 21.54 -20.20 -10.93
C ARG A 108 20.73 -21.29 -11.63
N ARG A 109 19.41 -21.16 -11.65
CA ARG A 109 18.55 -22.02 -12.45
C ARG A 109 19.02 -21.96 -13.91
N ARG A 110 19.54 -23.10 -14.40
CA ARG A 110 19.87 -23.35 -15.81
C ARG A 110 18.62 -23.39 -16.66
#